data_AF-A0AAV4NIM0-F1
#
_entry.id   AF-A0AAV4NIM0-F1
#
_cell.length_a   1.000
_cell.length_b   1.000
_cell.length_c   1.000
_cell.angle_alpha   90.00
_cell.angle_beta   90.00
_cell.angle_gamma   90.00
#
_symmetry.space_group_name_H-M   'P 1'
#
loop_
_entity.id
_entity.type
_entity.pdbx_description
1 polymer ?
#
loop_
_entity_poly.entity_id
_entity_poly.type
_entity_poly.pdbx_seq_one_letter_code
_entity_poly.pdbx_strand_id
1 'polypeptide(L)'
;MDDKDKCMPDIGCFNAGGPFFHPVYRPVSLLPQDRDELATAFLLYTRKSPHFFQFLRAGDVASVLESDFLLETETKVIIPGWIDNMKVSNWMQVYL
;
A
#
# COMPACT_ATOMS: atom_id res chain seq x y z
N MET A 1 -17.48 20.65 14.74
CA MET A 1 -16.55 19.66 14.17
C MET A 1 -15.98 20.30 12.93
N ASP A 2 -14.70 20.68 13.00
CA ASP A 2 -14.01 21.33 11.90
C ASP A 2 -13.65 20.20 10.92
N ASP A 3 -14.45 20.03 9.86
CA ASP A 3 -14.19 19.10 8.75
C ASP A 3 -12.97 19.62 7.98
N LYS A 4 -11.78 19.38 8.51
CA LYS A 4 -10.53 19.74 7.84
C LYS A 4 -10.06 18.55 7.03
N ASP A 5 -10.13 18.71 5.72
CA ASP A 5 -9.55 17.76 4.79
C ASP A 5 -8.03 17.63 5.02
N LYS A 6 -7.53 16.40 4.94
CA LYS A 6 -6.10 16.11 4.91
C LYS A 6 -5.69 15.80 3.48
N CYS A 7 -4.91 16.67 2.88
CA CYS A 7 -4.39 16.48 1.52
C CYS A 7 -2.97 15.92 1.55
N MET A 8 -2.74 14.88 0.76
CA MET A 8 -1.43 14.24 0.59
C MET A 8 -1.01 14.31 -0.88
N PRO A 9 0.27 14.57 -1.16
CA PRO A 9 0.78 14.56 -2.53
C PRO A 9 0.44 13.26 -3.26
N ASP A 10 0.12 13.38 -4.55
CA ASP A 10 -0.18 12.30 -5.51
C ASP A 10 -1.46 11.49 -5.29
N ILE A 11 -2.08 11.55 -4.11
CA ILE A 11 -3.27 10.75 -3.77
C ILE A 11 -4.51 11.58 -3.36
N GLY A 12 -4.39 12.91 -3.35
CA GLY A 12 -5.51 13.82 -3.16
C GLY A 12 -5.84 14.11 -1.70
N CYS A 13 -7.08 14.50 -1.44
CA CYS A 13 -7.57 14.93 -0.12
C CYS A 13 -8.57 13.94 0.48
N PHE A 14 -8.47 13.76 1.79
CA PHE A 14 -9.34 12.89 2.58
C PHE A 14 -10.16 13.72 3.57
N ASN A 15 -11.45 13.45 3.63
CA ASN A 15 -12.38 14.03 4.59
C ASN A 15 -12.83 12.94 5.59
N ALA A 16 -13.15 13.31 6.83
CA ALA A 16 -13.58 12.36 7.86
C ALA A 16 -15.10 12.35 8.10
N GLY A 17 -15.85 13.28 7.51
CA GLY A 17 -17.31 13.34 7.50
C GLY A 17 -17.98 12.24 6.67
N GLY A 18 -19.28 12.36 6.42
CA GLY A 18 -20.03 11.36 5.64
C GLY A 18 -19.55 11.35 4.18
N PRO A 19 -19.25 10.18 3.56
CA PRO A 19 -19.65 8.82 3.91
C PRO A 19 -18.70 8.06 4.84
N PHE A 20 -17.54 8.61 5.20
CA PHE A 20 -16.54 7.90 6.03
C PHE A 20 -16.99 7.78 7.49
N PHE A 21 -17.67 8.81 8.02
CA PHE A 21 -18.39 8.76 9.28
C PHE A 21 -19.82 8.24 9.13
N HIS A 22 -20.25 7.37 10.06
CA HIS A 22 -21.65 6.98 10.23
C HIS A 22 -21.94 6.72 11.71
N PRO A 23 -22.94 7.36 12.34
CA PRO A 23 -23.12 7.34 13.80
C PRO A 23 -23.34 5.94 14.39
N VAL A 24 -23.80 4.97 13.59
CA VAL A 24 -24.03 3.57 14.04
C VAL A 24 -22.93 2.61 13.60
N TYR A 25 -22.36 2.76 12.40
CA TYR A 25 -21.52 1.73 11.77
C TYR A 25 -20.04 2.13 11.69
N ARG A 26 -19.77 3.44 11.72
CA ARG A 26 -18.43 4.06 11.72
C ARG A 26 -18.46 5.30 12.63
N PRO A 27 -18.68 5.14 13.95
CA PRO A 27 -18.94 6.25 14.88
C PRO A 27 -17.70 7.07 15.20
N VAL A 28 -16.54 6.66 14.69
CA VAL A 28 -15.25 7.31 14.92
C VAL A 28 -14.85 8.04 13.64
N SER A 29 -14.79 9.36 13.71
CA SER A 29 -14.37 10.24 12.61
C SER A 29 -12.87 10.50 12.71
N LEU A 30 -12.07 9.78 11.91
CA LEU A 30 -10.62 9.91 11.87
C LEU A 30 -10.12 10.09 10.44
N LEU A 31 -9.15 10.98 10.28
CA LEU A 31 -8.38 11.14 9.06
C LEU A 31 -7.30 10.05 8.98
N PRO A 32 -6.86 9.67 7.77
CA PRO A 32 -5.75 8.73 7.61
C PRO A 32 -4.43 9.27 8.16
N GLN A 33 -3.56 8.35 8.60
CA GLN A 33 -2.17 8.63 8.97
C GLN A 33 -1.36 9.16 7.78
N ASP A 34 -0.25 9.85 8.04
CA ASP A 34 0.62 10.33 6.97
C ASP A 34 1.28 9.19 6.20
N ARG A 35 1.57 9.41 4.91
CA ARG A 35 2.19 8.39 4.04
C ARG A 35 3.52 7.89 4.61
N ASP A 36 4.30 8.81 5.19
CA ASP A 36 5.60 8.51 5.78
C ASP A 36 5.48 7.69 7.08
N GLU A 37 4.35 7.83 7.80
CA GLU A 37 4.06 7.05 9.00
C GLU A 37 3.62 5.63 8.65
N LEU A 38 2.79 5.48 7.59
CA LEU A 38 2.35 4.18 7.08
C LEU A 38 3.47 3.40 6.38
N ALA A 39 4.46 4.11 5.81
CA ALA A 39 5.63 3.55 5.14
C ALA A 39 5.29 2.44 4.13
N THR A 40 4.22 2.61 3.36
CA THR A 40 3.78 1.63 2.36
C THR A 40 4.90 1.36 1.36
N ALA A 41 5.25 0.09 1.19
CA ALA A 41 6.30 -0.36 0.27
C ALA A 41 5.72 -1.35 -0.76
N PHE A 42 6.11 -1.18 -2.02
CA PHE A 42 5.82 -2.14 -3.08
C PHE A 42 7.03 -3.04 -3.28
N LEU A 43 6.86 -4.33 -3.01
CA LEU A 43 7.91 -5.33 -3.04
C LEU A 43 7.65 -6.26 -4.21
N LEU A 44 8.43 -6.11 -5.28
CA LEU A 44 8.30 -6.91 -6.49
C LEU A 44 9.03 -8.24 -6.32
N TYR A 45 8.29 -9.32 -6.48
CA TYR A 45 8.82 -10.67 -6.66
C TYR A 45 8.53 -11.15 -8.08
N THR A 46 9.49 -11.81 -8.68
CA THR A 46 9.36 -12.34 -10.04
C THR A 46 9.80 -13.79 -10.09
N ARG A 47 9.47 -14.51 -11.16
CA ARG A 47 10.01 -15.86 -11.37
C ARG A 47 11.54 -15.88 -11.49
N LYS A 48 12.15 -14.76 -11.88
CA LYS A 48 13.61 -14.58 -11.96
C LYS A 48 14.24 -14.33 -10.60
N SER A 49 13.54 -13.62 -9.72
CA SER A 49 13.96 -13.36 -8.33
C SER A 49 12.83 -13.69 -7.34
N PRO A 50 12.59 -14.98 -7.04
CA PRO A 50 11.46 -15.40 -6.21
C PRO A 50 11.69 -15.18 -4.71
N HIS A 51 12.95 -15.07 -4.26
CA HIS A 51 13.30 -14.94 -2.84
C HIS A 51 13.80 -13.54 -2.46
N PHE A 52 14.19 -12.73 -3.44
CA PHE A 52 14.68 -11.37 -3.21
C PHE A 52 13.77 -10.38 -3.91
N PHE A 53 13.16 -9.49 -3.14
CA PHE A 53 12.32 -8.45 -3.69
C PHE A 53 13.14 -7.31 -4.28
N GLN A 54 12.55 -6.61 -5.25
CA GLN A 54 13.00 -5.29 -5.71
C GLN A 54 11.99 -4.24 -5.25
N PHE A 55 12.46 -3.09 -4.76
CA PHE A 55 11.58 -2.00 -4.37
C PHE A 55 11.02 -1.29 -5.59
N LEU A 56 9.70 -1.21 -5.68
CA LEU A 56 9.02 -0.30 -6.61
C LEU A 56 8.57 0.95 -5.84
N ARG A 57 8.75 2.12 -6.46
CA ARG A 57 8.39 3.41 -5.88
C ARG A 57 7.31 4.08 -6.72
N ALA A 58 6.18 4.39 -6.09
CA ALA A 58 5.11 5.12 -6.75
C ALA A 58 5.63 6.50 -7.20
N GLY A 59 5.34 6.88 -8.45
CA GLY A 59 5.84 8.12 -9.06
C GLY A 59 7.26 8.04 -9.65
N ASP A 60 8.00 6.95 -9.40
CA ASP A 60 9.34 6.72 -9.93
C ASP A 60 9.30 5.61 -10.99
N VAL A 61 9.17 6.02 -12.25
CA VAL A 61 9.09 5.10 -13.40
C VAL A 61 10.39 4.29 -13.55
N ALA A 62 11.55 4.86 -13.19
CA ALA A 62 12.82 4.16 -13.28
C ALA A 62 12.85 2.94 -12.36
N SER A 63 12.26 3.04 -11.17
CA SER A 63 12.15 1.88 -10.25
C SER A 63 11.46 0.66 -10.87
N VAL A 64 10.52 0.87 -11.81
CA VAL A 64 9.84 -0.22 -12.53
C VAL A 64 10.70 -0.70 -13.70
N LEU A 65 11.23 0.21 -14.51
CA LEU A 65 12.00 -0.13 -15.71
C LEU A 65 13.35 -0.81 -15.41
N GLU A 66 13.97 -0.49 -14.28
CA GLU A 66 15.25 -1.08 -13.84
C GLU A 66 15.06 -2.39 -13.05
N SER A 67 13.80 -2.75 -12.73
CA SER A 67 13.47 -3.99 -12.05
C SER A 67 13.30 -5.17 -13.02
N ASP A 68 13.07 -6.36 -12.49
CA ASP A 68 12.70 -7.56 -13.26
C ASP A 68 11.21 -7.59 -13.64
N PHE A 69 10.50 -6.46 -13.58
CA PHE A 69 9.09 -6.38 -13.95
C PHE A 69 8.88 -6.73 -15.43
N LEU A 70 7.96 -7.66 -15.70
CA LEU A 70 7.69 -8.16 -17.05
C LEU A 70 6.31 -7.70 -17.52
N LEU A 71 6.31 -6.77 -18.48
CA LEU A 71 5.09 -6.18 -19.09
C LEU A 71 4.16 -7.22 -19.72
N GLU A 72 4.71 -8.32 -20.24
CA GLU A 72 3.95 -9.36 -20.95
C GLU A 72 3.32 -10.39 -20.01
N THR A 73 3.45 -10.21 -18.69
CA THR A 73 2.97 -11.17 -17.70
C THR A 73 1.94 -10.58 -16.76
N GLU A 74 1.02 -11.42 -16.29
CA GLU A 74 0.03 -11.03 -15.29
C GLU A 74 0.72 -10.54 -14.01
N THR A 75 0.35 -9.35 -13.54
CA THR A 75 0.80 -8.80 -12.26
C THR A 75 -0.23 -9.10 -11.17
N LYS A 76 0.22 -9.71 -10.07
CA LYS A 76 -0.63 -9.99 -8.91
C LYS A 76 -0.17 -9.13 -7.73
N VAL A 77 -1.11 -8.40 -7.13
CA VAL A 77 -0.84 -7.57 -5.95
C VAL A 77 -1.40 -8.27 -4.71
N ILE A 78 -0.55 -8.52 -3.73
CA ILE A 78 -0.92 -9.13 -2.44
C ILE A 78 -0.83 -8.03 -1.37
N ILE A 79 -1.93 -7.80 -0.66
CA ILE A 79 -2.02 -6.76 0.37
C ILE A 79 -2.43 -7.44 1.69
N PRO A 80 -1.53 -7.55 2.67
CA PRO A 80 -1.88 -8.10 3.98
C PRO A 80 -2.82 -7.16 4.75
N GLY A 81 -3.52 -7.72 5.74
CA GLY A 81 -4.49 -7.00 6.55
C GLY A 81 -4.12 -6.98 8.04
N TRP A 82 -5.06 -7.42 8.88
CA TRP A 82 -4.97 -7.35 10.34
C TRP A 82 -3.64 -7.83 10.93
N ILE A 83 -2.89 -6.90 11.54
CA ILE A 83 -1.59 -7.12 12.26
C ILE A 83 -0.48 -7.70 11.36
N ASP A 84 -0.78 -7.97 10.09
CA ASP A 84 0.03 -8.82 9.25
C ASP A 84 1.01 -8.02 8.39
N ASN A 85 2.20 -8.56 8.26
CA ASN A 85 3.27 -8.05 7.39
C ASN A 85 4.35 -9.13 7.23
N MET A 86 5.31 -8.87 6.33
CA MET A 86 6.40 -9.81 6.05
C MET A 86 7.32 -10.14 7.25
N LYS A 87 7.31 -9.34 8.33
CA LYS A 87 8.08 -9.64 9.54
C LYS A 87 7.34 -10.58 10.48
N VAL A 88 6.02 -10.55 10.47
CA VAL A 88 5.17 -11.30 11.41
C VAL A 88 4.70 -12.62 10.81
N SER A 89 4.59 -12.71 9.48
CA SER A 89 4.00 -13.87 8.81
C SER A 89 4.79 -14.36 7.60
N ASN A 90 4.66 -15.67 7.32
CA ASN A 90 5.37 -16.37 6.28
C ASN A 90 4.51 -16.82 5.09
N TRP A 91 3.18 -16.64 5.13
CA TRP A 91 2.31 -17.05 4.01
C TRP A 91 2.53 -16.23 2.74
N MET A 92 3.09 -15.02 2.88
CA MET A 92 3.53 -14.18 1.76
C MET A 92 4.91 -14.55 1.23
N GLN A 93 5.64 -15.44 1.91
CA GLN A 93 6.97 -15.87 1.49
C GLN A 93 6.85 -16.98 0.44
N VAL A 94 7.65 -16.85 -0.63
CA VAL A 94 7.75 -17.87 -1.66
C VAL A 94 8.73 -18.94 -1.18
N TYR A 95 8.19 -20.09 -0.74
CA TYR A 95 8.96 -21.30 -0.47
C TYR A 95 8.89 -22.21 -1.70
N LEU A 96 10.05 -22.71 -2.15
CA LEU A 96 10.17 -23.81 -3.11
C LEU A 96 10.71 -25.04 -2.38
#